data_AF-A0A2J7RH02-F1
#
_entry.id   AF-A0A2J7RH02-F1
#
_cell.length_a   1.000
_cell.length_b   1.000
_cell.length_c   1.000
_cell.angle_alpha   90.00
_cell.angle_beta   90.00
_cell.angle_gamma   90.00
#
_symmetry.space_group_name_H-M   'P 1'
#
loop_
_entity.id
_entity.type
_entity.pdbx_description
1 polymer ?
#
loop_
_entity_poly.entity_id
_entity_poly.type
_entity_poly.pdbx_seq_one_letter_code
_entity_poly.pdbx_strand_id
1 'polypeptide(L)'
;MVGMVVLGLLLSGFVERSASVALLSLSDPLSSADFAEYVTNTSYVTQYCASFNDTNDLDVGADPEDGGLEEEITDFEQEDDDSFEGNGTTHVGHGRHIVADPPLKVPFSENEGLDFRLREMFLWGTLFAPLPSSRLTAKVGPVRIFGIGILGAGALAVFVPFGAWFSSYHITIRFVQGLFTGSTWPALHMLAASWFPPLQRSGFVSCYSAVSVGHAMAGLLGTPLVLALGRDSLCYLLATLTLLWAMGWWILVRESPAEHPRLSDEQRRHLQRAIGPGLSARNAVPPPPWRRLLSSLPVWACAMATLGSHWGQATLQLAVTKYLMLVYGFALRYDRVLSVLPHFGHFLAALTFGRVVDHVRGQALVSTTTARKLLVYISHFLPGAVLFVVGYSGCDPATPAAIYTAAVVVSGATAAGVYSSAVDVAPNFAGTVFGLSQTFGAAGSLAASYVVKEGLHGSLPGSWRLVFGVAAFVLAFTATVFMAIGSGSVQPWNYSPNQRAAAQEPASEDEAEERETAASSVVVDTASVSQQPPETSSTTKAATMTTAL
;
A
#
# COMPACT_ATOMS: atom_id res chain seq x y z
N MET A 1 1.97 18.17 -14.14
CA MET A 1 0.86 17.27 -13.72
C MET A 1 1.33 16.13 -12.82
N VAL A 2 2.17 15.20 -13.29
CA VAL A 2 2.58 14.00 -12.52
C VAL A 2 3.11 14.33 -11.12
N GLY A 3 4.01 15.32 -10.99
CA GLY A 3 4.52 15.74 -9.68
C GLY A 3 3.42 16.24 -8.71
N MET A 4 2.39 16.92 -9.22
CA MET A 4 1.25 17.34 -8.40
C MET A 4 0.37 16.17 -7.98
N VAL A 5 0.22 15.15 -8.83
CA VAL A 5 -0.48 13.90 -8.47
C VAL A 5 0.27 13.16 -7.37
N VAL A 6 1.59 12.99 -7.50
CA VAL A 6 2.44 12.37 -6.48
C VAL A 6 2.34 13.12 -5.16
N LEU A 7 2.45 14.46 -5.17
CA LEU A 7 2.34 15.28 -3.96
C LEU A 7 0.94 15.18 -3.31
N GLY A 8 -0.13 15.13 -4.11
CA GLY A 8 -1.48 14.95 -3.57
C GLY A 8 -1.66 13.58 -2.90
N LEU A 9 -1.11 12.52 -3.50
CA LEU A 9 -1.15 11.17 -2.93
C LEU A 9 -0.30 11.02 -1.67
N LEU A 10 0.87 11.69 -1.61
CA LEU A 10 1.67 11.81 -0.38
C LEU A 10 0.83 12.42 0.75
N LEU A 11 0.15 13.54 0.47
CA LEU A 11 -0.73 14.20 1.44
C LEU A 11 -1.90 13.30 1.84
N SER A 12 -2.48 12.55 0.91
CA SER A 12 -3.54 11.58 1.21
C SER A 12 -3.08 10.51 2.18
N GLY A 13 -1.91 9.91 1.96
CA GLY A 13 -1.33 8.93 2.88
C GLY A 13 -1.03 9.54 4.24
N PHE A 14 -0.55 10.80 4.26
CA PHE A 14 -0.32 11.51 5.51
C PHE A 14 -1.63 11.69 6.30
N VAL A 15 -2.72 12.13 5.65
CA VAL A 15 -4.03 12.30 6.27
C VAL A 15 -4.55 10.98 6.86
N GLU A 16 -4.39 9.87 6.15
CA GLU A 16 -4.81 8.55 6.60
C GLU A 16 -4.14 8.13 7.93
N ARG A 17 -2.84 8.39 8.09
CA ARG A 17 -2.08 8.02 9.31
C ARG A 17 -2.08 9.08 10.40
N SER A 18 -2.57 10.28 10.11
CA SER A 18 -2.52 11.42 11.03
C SER A 18 -3.17 11.19 12.39
N ALA A 19 -4.33 10.53 12.46
CA ALA A 19 -5.03 10.27 13.74
C ALA A 19 -4.17 9.39 14.64
N SER A 20 -3.67 8.31 14.06
CA SER A 20 -2.87 7.32 14.77
C SER A 20 -1.61 7.95 15.33
N VAL A 21 -0.91 8.74 14.51
CA VAL A 21 0.30 9.43 14.96
C VAL A 21 -0.03 10.41 16.08
N ALA A 22 -1.07 11.22 15.94
CA ALA A 22 -1.46 12.19 16.97
C ALA A 22 -1.93 11.54 18.29
N LEU A 23 -2.63 10.40 18.22
CA LEU A 23 -3.07 9.66 19.41
C LEU A 23 -1.91 8.94 20.10
N LEU A 24 -1.13 8.18 19.34
CA LEU A 24 -0.13 7.27 19.89
C LEU A 24 1.16 7.99 20.30
N SER A 25 1.43 9.19 19.78
CA SER A 25 2.61 9.96 20.19
C SER A 25 2.46 10.56 21.60
N LEU A 26 1.24 10.69 22.11
CA LEU A 26 0.94 11.30 23.42
C LEU A 26 0.32 10.33 24.41
N SER A 27 0.05 9.08 24.01
CA SER A 27 -0.27 8.04 24.97
C SER A 27 0.96 7.83 25.85
N ASP A 28 0.76 7.78 27.17
CA ASP A 28 1.81 7.37 28.09
C ASP A 28 2.41 6.07 27.55
N PRO A 29 3.69 6.09 27.15
CA PRO A 29 4.32 4.83 26.81
C PRO A 29 4.21 3.99 28.09
N LEU A 30 3.70 2.76 28.01
CA LEU A 30 4.25 1.74 28.89
C LEU A 30 5.77 1.97 28.82
N SER A 31 6.43 2.15 29.97
CA SER A 31 7.86 2.40 29.93
C SER A 31 8.45 1.32 29.04
N SER A 32 9.42 1.63 28.19
CA SER A 32 9.97 0.60 27.29
C SER A 32 10.44 -0.63 28.09
N ALA A 33 10.75 -0.45 29.38
CA ALA A 33 11.00 -1.52 30.33
C ALA A 33 9.72 -2.29 30.72
N ASP A 34 8.61 -1.62 31.04
CA ASP A 34 7.32 -2.27 31.39
C ASP A 34 6.75 -3.07 30.20
N PHE A 35 6.88 -2.54 28.98
CA PHE A 35 6.47 -3.27 27.79
C PHE A 35 7.43 -4.41 27.46
N ALA A 36 8.74 -4.22 27.64
CA ALA A 36 9.71 -5.29 27.47
C ALA A 36 9.50 -6.41 28.51
N GLU A 37 9.17 -6.07 29.75
CA GLU A 37 8.81 -7.00 30.82
C GLU A 37 7.51 -7.74 30.46
N TYR A 38 6.48 -7.02 30.00
CA TYR A 38 5.25 -7.64 29.48
C TYR A 38 5.55 -8.64 28.37
N VAL A 39 6.33 -8.27 27.36
CA VAL A 39 6.66 -9.18 26.25
C VAL A 39 7.49 -10.36 26.74
N THR A 40 8.49 -10.14 27.59
CA THR A 40 9.32 -11.22 28.16
C THR A 40 8.47 -12.24 28.94
N ASN A 41 7.49 -11.76 29.70
CA ASN A 41 6.61 -12.60 30.53
C ASN A 41 5.49 -13.29 29.73
N THR A 42 5.14 -12.80 28.53
CA THR A 42 3.94 -13.25 27.81
C THR A 42 4.23 -13.87 26.45
N SER A 43 5.35 -13.55 25.83
CA SER A 43 5.76 -14.17 24.57
C SER A 43 6.45 -15.50 24.83
N TYR A 44 5.81 -16.56 24.36
CA TYR A 44 6.39 -17.90 24.34
C TYR A 44 7.73 -17.92 23.59
N VAL A 45 7.88 -17.13 22.52
CA VAL A 45 9.12 -17.12 21.72
C VAL A 45 10.26 -16.51 22.53
N THR A 46 10.04 -15.44 23.28
CA THR A 46 11.09 -14.89 24.16
C THR A 46 11.46 -15.87 25.27
N GLN A 47 10.50 -16.57 25.86
CA GLN A 47 10.77 -17.59 26.90
C GLN A 47 11.52 -18.81 26.35
N TYR A 48 11.05 -19.35 25.22
CA TYR A 48 11.64 -20.52 24.57
C TYR A 48 13.05 -20.22 24.05
N CYS A 49 13.26 -19.06 23.42
CA CYS A 49 14.55 -18.69 22.86
C CYS A 49 15.54 -18.20 23.93
N ALA A 50 15.08 -17.66 25.07
CA ALA A 50 15.93 -17.36 26.21
C ALA A 50 16.50 -18.63 26.84
N SER A 51 15.67 -19.67 27.02
CA SER A 51 16.11 -20.95 27.62
C SER A 51 17.20 -21.68 26.82
N PHE A 52 17.34 -21.38 25.53
CA PHE A 52 18.35 -22.02 24.67
C PHE A 52 19.73 -21.34 24.78
N ASN A 53 19.79 -20.06 25.19
CA ASN A 53 21.05 -19.36 25.41
C ASN A 53 21.67 -19.71 26.77
N ASP A 54 20.85 -19.87 27.81
CA ASP A 54 21.34 -20.24 29.15
C ASP A 54 21.90 -21.68 29.21
N THR A 55 21.53 -22.55 28.27
CA THR A 55 22.10 -23.91 28.17
C THR A 55 23.46 -23.95 27.46
N ASN A 56 23.85 -22.89 26.73
CA ASN A 56 25.15 -22.82 26.06
C ASN A 56 26.25 -22.19 26.93
N ASP A 57 25.88 -21.54 28.05
CA ASP A 57 26.82 -20.94 29.01
C ASP A 57 27.23 -21.92 30.15
N LEU A 58 26.82 -23.19 30.08
CA LEU A 58 27.21 -24.23 31.06
C LEU A 58 28.21 -25.27 30.53
N ASP A 59 28.83 -25.06 29.36
CA ASP A 59 29.78 -26.02 28.78
C ASP A 59 31.16 -25.39 28.50
N VAL A 60 31.72 -24.70 29.50
CA VAL A 60 33.16 -24.40 29.54
C VAL A 60 33.72 -24.67 30.93
N GLY A 61 34.38 -25.83 31.05
CA GLY A 61 35.52 -26.02 31.94
C GLY A 61 35.25 -26.74 33.25
N ALA A 62 35.33 -28.07 33.22
CA ALA A 62 35.68 -28.83 34.41
C ALA A 62 36.61 -29.98 34.02
N ASP A 63 37.88 -29.84 34.41
CA ASP A 63 38.71 -30.95 34.87
C ASP A 63 39.62 -30.42 36.00
N PRO A 64 40.06 -31.27 36.92
CA PRO A 64 39.87 -31.04 38.36
C PRO A 64 41.21 -30.90 39.08
N GLU A 65 41.26 -30.12 40.18
CA GLU A 65 42.22 -30.42 41.25
C GLU A 65 41.86 -29.70 42.57
N ASP A 66 41.87 -30.52 43.62
CA ASP A 66 42.12 -30.24 45.03
C ASP A 66 41.14 -29.43 45.90
N GLY A 67 40.65 -30.12 46.94
CA GLY A 67 40.83 -29.66 48.32
C GLY A 67 39.66 -28.99 49.03
N GLY A 68 38.86 -29.80 49.74
CA GLY A 68 38.53 -29.51 51.14
C GLY A 68 37.14 -28.95 51.48
N LEU A 69 36.60 -29.57 52.53
CA LEU A 69 35.64 -29.09 53.55
C LEU A 69 34.14 -29.41 53.37
N GLU A 70 33.80 -30.51 54.06
CA GLU A 70 32.60 -30.86 54.83
C GLU A 70 31.55 -29.77 55.12
N GLU A 71 30.27 -30.11 54.94
CA GLU A 71 29.23 -30.30 55.99
C GLU A 71 27.86 -30.37 55.27
N GLU A 72 27.22 -31.54 55.24
CA GLU A 72 26.24 -32.03 56.22
C GLU A 72 24.81 -31.52 55.94
N ILE A 73 23.99 -32.37 55.29
CA ILE A 73 22.54 -32.40 55.53
C ILE A 73 22.13 -33.87 55.64
N THR A 74 21.71 -34.21 56.85
CA THR A 74 21.18 -35.49 57.31
C THR A 74 19.70 -35.67 56.94
N ASP A 75 19.39 -36.92 56.57
CA ASP A 75 18.19 -37.72 56.84
C ASP A 75 16.78 -37.16 56.56
N PHE A 76 16.02 -37.87 55.70
CA PHE A 76 14.95 -38.74 56.20
C PHE A 76 14.48 -39.78 55.15
N GLU A 77 14.71 -41.03 55.55
CA GLU A 77 14.15 -42.35 55.24
C GLU A 77 13.26 -42.60 53.99
N GLN A 78 13.67 -43.69 53.34
CA GLN A 78 13.06 -44.48 52.29
C GLN A 78 12.31 -45.65 52.92
N GLU A 79 11.12 -46.00 52.42
CA GLU A 79 10.56 -47.35 52.57
C GLU A 79 10.30 -47.94 51.18
N ASP A 80 10.78 -49.18 51.05
CA ASP A 80 11.16 -49.87 49.82
C ASP A 80 10.02 -50.53 49.04
N ASP A 81 10.30 -50.70 47.75
CA ASP A 81 9.61 -51.54 46.78
C ASP A 81 9.90 -53.04 47.01
N ASP A 82 8.88 -53.88 46.81
CA ASP A 82 9.01 -55.33 46.65
C ASP A 82 9.23 -55.70 45.17
N SER A 83 10.41 -56.25 44.88
CA SER A 83 10.76 -57.26 43.85
C SER A 83 10.11 -57.22 42.45
N PHE A 84 10.95 -57.18 41.39
CA PHE A 84 11.35 -58.35 40.57
C PHE A 84 12.00 -57.90 39.24
N GLU A 85 13.03 -58.64 38.83
CA GLU A 85 13.96 -58.36 37.73
C GLU A 85 13.34 -58.37 36.31
N GLY A 86 13.98 -57.63 35.39
CA GLY A 86 14.27 -58.17 34.06
C GLY A 86 13.63 -57.49 32.84
N ASN A 87 14.34 -56.48 32.32
CA ASN A 87 14.52 -56.13 30.90
C ASN A 87 13.32 -55.62 30.08
N GLY A 88 13.36 -54.32 29.73
CA GLY A 88 12.68 -53.80 28.54
C GLY A 88 12.16 -52.37 28.64
N THR A 89 12.50 -51.60 27.61
CA THR A 89 11.80 -50.41 27.07
C THR A 89 12.17 -49.03 27.61
N THR A 90 12.91 -48.32 26.74
CA THR A 90 12.90 -46.88 26.47
C THR A 90 11.66 -46.14 26.96
N HIS A 91 11.84 -45.09 27.76
CA HIS A 91 10.88 -43.99 27.84
C HIS A 91 11.58 -42.64 27.69
N VAL A 92 11.29 -42.02 26.55
CA VAL A 92 11.54 -40.62 26.19
C VAL A 92 10.81 -39.73 27.19
N GLY A 93 11.55 -38.83 27.84
CA GLY A 93 11.00 -37.82 28.74
C GLY A 93 10.10 -36.85 27.98
N HIS A 94 8.80 -36.87 28.29
CA HIS A 94 7.84 -35.88 27.81
C HIS A 94 8.11 -34.53 28.48
N GLY A 95 8.41 -33.53 27.66
CA GLY A 95 8.37 -32.12 28.05
C GLY A 95 6.99 -31.75 28.57
N ARG A 96 6.96 -31.24 29.80
CA ARG A 96 5.77 -30.71 30.47
C ARG A 96 5.28 -29.50 29.67
N HIS A 97 4.19 -29.67 28.92
CA HIS A 97 3.45 -28.53 28.36
C HIS A 97 2.82 -27.77 29.53
N ILE A 98 3.44 -26.65 29.92
CA ILE A 98 2.82 -25.67 30.79
C ILE A 98 1.74 -24.98 29.94
N VAL A 99 0.51 -25.47 30.03
CA VAL A 99 -0.68 -24.71 29.67
C VAL A 99 -1.06 -23.95 30.93
N ALA A 100 -0.65 -22.69 31.03
CA ALA A 100 -1.10 -21.80 32.09
C ALA A 100 -1.71 -20.52 31.49
N ASP A 101 -2.92 -20.27 31.98
CA ASP A 101 -3.64 -19.00 32.09
C ASP A 101 -4.56 -18.49 30.95
N PRO A 102 -5.71 -17.87 31.33
CA PRO A 102 -6.80 -17.45 30.43
C PRO A 102 -6.29 -16.50 29.34
N PRO A 103 -7.04 -16.27 28.24
CA PRO A 103 -6.57 -15.44 27.12
C PRO A 103 -6.00 -14.13 27.65
N LEU A 104 -4.69 -14.02 27.53
CA LEU A 104 -3.90 -12.98 28.11
C LEU A 104 -4.34 -11.68 27.42
N LYS A 105 -5.12 -10.86 28.13
CA LYS A 105 -5.57 -9.57 27.62
C LYS A 105 -4.33 -8.73 27.43
N VAL A 106 -3.90 -8.60 26.18
CA VAL A 106 -2.96 -7.54 25.78
C VAL A 106 -3.47 -6.26 26.43
N PRO A 107 -2.67 -5.54 27.23
CA PRO A 107 -3.09 -4.32 27.90
C PRO A 107 -3.26 -3.24 26.83
N PHE A 108 -4.35 -3.33 26.08
CA PHE A 108 -4.73 -2.33 25.11
C PHE A 108 -5.06 -1.09 25.91
N SER A 109 -4.21 -0.07 25.78
CA SER A 109 -4.57 1.25 26.28
C SER A 109 -5.87 1.69 25.59
N GLU A 110 -6.70 2.48 26.28
CA GLU A 110 -7.94 3.01 25.70
C GLU A 110 -7.69 3.74 24.36
N ASN A 111 -6.49 4.30 24.19
CA ASN A 111 -6.01 4.99 23.00
C ASN A 111 -5.82 4.06 21.79
N GLU A 112 -5.32 2.83 21.99
CA GLU A 112 -5.14 1.87 20.89
C GLU A 112 -6.49 1.33 20.39
N GLY A 113 -7.44 1.11 21.31
CA GLY A 113 -8.82 0.77 20.95
C GLY A 113 -9.52 1.90 20.17
N LEU A 114 -9.23 3.16 20.53
CA LEU A 114 -9.68 4.32 19.77
C LEU A 114 -9.00 4.40 18.39
N ASP A 115 -7.69 4.22 18.28
CA ASP A 115 -6.96 4.22 17.01
C ASP A 115 -7.58 3.23 16.01
N PHE A 116 -7.86 2.00 16.47
CA PHE A 116 -8.52 1.00 15.63
C PHE A 116 -9.88 1.48 15.12
N ARG A 117 -10.74 2.04 16.00
CA ARG A 117 -12.06 2.57 15.62
C ARG A 117 -11.96 3.72 14.62
N LEU A 118 -11.01 4.63 14.80
CA LEU A 118 -10.83 5.77 13.90
C LEU A 118 -10.37 5.34 12.51
N ARG A 119 -9.42 4.39 12.44
CA ARG A 119 -8.97 3.77 11.19
C ARG A 119 -10.10 3.04 10.49
N GLU A 120 -10.88 2.26 11.23
CA GLU A 120 -12.01 1.51 10.69
C GLU A 120 -13.06 2.44 10.06
N MET A 121 -13.41 3.54 10.73
CA MET A 121 -14.38 4.50 10.19
C MET A 121 -13.85 5.24 8.95
N PHE A 122 -12.55 5.52 8.90
CA PHE A 122 -11.91 6.00 7.67
C PHE A 122 -12.04 4.98 6.53
N LEU A 123 -11.79 3.70 6.79
CA LEU A 123 -11.93 2.62 5.80
C LEU A 123 -13.39 2.42 5.33
N TRP A 124 -14.37 2.61 6.20
CA TRP A 124 -15.78 2.63 5.78
C TRP A 124 -16.06 3.77 4.79
N GLY A 125 -15.49 4.96 5.03
CA GLY A 125 -15.57 6.06 4.07
C GLY A 125 -14.94 5.71 2.72
N THR A 126 -13.75 5.08 2.72
CA THR A 126 -13.08 4.68 1.48
C THR A 126 -13.79 3.54 0.74
N LEU A 127 -14.63 2.75 1.43
CA LEU A 127 -15.47 1.72 0.83
C LEU A 127 -16.66 2.31 0.06
N PHE A 128 -17.36 3.29 0.63
CA PHE A 128 -18.59 3.83 0.05
C PHE A 128 -18.34 4.87 -1.06
N ALA A 129 -17.22 5.58 -1.04
CA ALA A 129 -16.96 6.67 -1.97
C ALA A 129 -16.67 6.30 -3.44
N PRO A 130 -15.91 5.23 -3.78
CA PRO A 130 -15.39 5.02 -5.13
C PRO A 130 -16.45 4.89 -6.23
N LEU A 131 -17.54 4.15 -5.99
CA LEU A 131 -18.60 3.95 -6.99
C LEU A 131 -19.40 5.24 -7.26
N PRO A 132 -19.95 5.95 -6.25
CA PRO A 132 -20.59 7.25 -6.45
C PRO A 132 -19.64 8.29 -7.06
N SER A 133 -18.39 8.34 -6.58
CA SER A 133 -17.41 9.31 -7.08
C SER A 133 -17.07 9.07 -8.53
N SER A 134 -17.01 7.82 -8.99
CA SER A 134 -16.77 7.51 -10.42
C SER A 134 -17.84 8.14 -11.34
N ARG A 135 -19.11 8.16 -10.90
CA ARG A 135 -20.23 8.79 -11.63
C ARG A 135 -20.12 10.31 -11.61
N LEU A 136 -19.82 10.85 -10.43
CA LEU A 136 -19.66 12.28 -10.25
C LEU A 136 -18.48 12.79 -11.08
N THR A 137 -17.38 12.05 -11.12
CA THR A 137 -16.17 12.35 -11.90
C THR A 137 -16.45 12.37 -13.40
N ALA A 138 -17.23 11.42 -13.90
CA ALA A 138 -17.63 11.41 -15.32
C ALA A 138 -18.44 12.65 -15.73
N LYS A 139 -19.19 13.27 -14.80
CA LYS A 139 -19.97 14.49 -15.06
C LYS A 139 -19.16 15.77 -14.81
N VAL A 140 -18.46 15.82 -13.68
CA VAL A 140 -17.82 17.03 -13.14
C VAL A 140 -16.39 17.19 -13.63
N GLY A 141 -15.72 16.10 -14.00
CA GLY A 141 -14.34 16.08 -14.48
C GLY A 141 -13.33 15.56 -13.43
N PRO A 142 -12.30 14.82 -13.86
CA PRO A 142 -11.33 14.18 -12.96
C PRO A 142 -10.50 15.16 -12.13
N VAL A 143 -10.10 16.29 -12.73
CA VAL A 143 -9.26 17.28 -12.04
C VAL A 143 -9.99 17.89 -10.84
N ARG A 144 -11.28 18.18 -10.99
CA ARG A 144 -12.08 18.77 -9.91
C ARG A 144 -12.30 17.80 -8.77
N ILE A 145 -12.72 16.56 -9.08
CA ILE A 145 -12.99 15.55 -8.04
C ILE A 145 -11.70 15.16 -7.30
N PHE A 146 -10.58 14.99 -8.00
CA PHE A 146 -9.31 14.72 -7.34
C PHE A 146 -8.87 15.86 -6.41
N GLY A 147 -8.91 17.10 -6.91
CA GLY A 147 -8.53 18.29 -6.12
C GLY A 147 -9.40 18.49 -4.88
N ILE A 148 -10.73 18.36 -5.04
CA ILE A 148 -11.69 18.44 -3.93
C ILE A 148 -11.49 17.27 -2.95
N GLY A 149 -11.17 16.07 -3.43
CA GLY A 149 -10.87 14.91 -2.59
C GLY A 149 -9.69 15.17 -1.64
N ILE A 150 -8.56 15.65 -2.17
CA ILE A 150 -7.38 15.92 -1.34
C ILE A 150 -7.60 17.14 -0.42
N LEU A 151 -8.17 18.23 -0.95
CA LEU A 151 -8.46 19.41 -0.15
C LEU A 151 -9.49 19.12 0.96
N GLY A 152 -10.57 18.40 0.64
CA GLY A 152 -11.62 18.06 1.60
C GLY A 152 -11.11 17.16 2.72
N ALA A 153 -10.32 16.13 2.39
CA ALA A 153 -9.69 15.26 3.39
C ALA A 153 -8.76 16.04 4.33
N GLY A 154 -7.98 16.99 3.79
CA GLY A 154 -7.07 17.83 4.57
C GLY A 154 -7.74 18.94 5.36
N ALA A 155 -8.71 19.64 4.78
CA ALA A 155 -9.46 20.72 5.43
C ALA A 155 -10.25 20.20 6.63
N LEU A 156 -10.76 18.97 6.54
CA LEU A 156 -11.40 18.29 7.67
C LEU A 156 -10.47 18.09 8.88
N ALA A 157 -9.15 18.12 8.69
CA ALA A 157 -8.21 18.06 9.80
C ALA A 157 -8.33 19.30 10.72
N VAL A 158 -8.70 20.47 10.20
CA VAL A 158 -8.93 21.68 11.03
C VAL A 158 -10.02 21.44 12.06
N PHE A 159 -10.99 20.59 11.76
CA PHE A 159 -12.13 20.32 12.63
C PHE A 159 -11.80 19.34 13.77
N VAL A 160 -10.69 18.60 13.67
CA VAL A 160 -10.29 17.59 14.66
C VAL A 160 -10.07 18.15 16.06
N PRO A 161 -9.37 19.29 16.26
CA PRO A 161 -9.14 19.88 17.60
C PRO A 161 -10.40 20.40 18.29
N PHE A 162 -11.48 20.71 17.55
CA PHE A 162 -12.70 21.32 18.11
C PHE A 162 -13.60 20.34 18.88
N GLY A 163 -13.32 19.04 18.82
CA GLY A 163 -14.06 18.02 19.56
C GLY A 163 -13.15 17.17 20.41
N ALA A 164 -13.70 16.57 21.47
CA ALA A 164 -12.99 15.52 22.20
C ALA A 164 -12.71 14.34 21.25
N TRP A 165 -11.49 13.81 21.26
CA TRP A 165 -11.09 12.68 20.40
C TRP A 165 -11.92 11.41 20.67
N PHE A 166 -12.54 11.32 21.85
CA PHE A 166 -13.45 10.24 22.27
C PHE A 166 -14.92 10.45 21.85
N SER A 167 -15.22 11.53 21.13
CA SER A 167 -16.60 11.85 20.73
C SER A 167 -16.98 11.21 19.38
N SER A 168 -18.28 10.97 19.22
CA SER A 168 -18.90 10.59 17.94
C SER A 168 -18.59 11.57 16.80
N TYR A 169 -18.26 12.82 17.14
CA TYR A 169 -17.84 13.85 16.20
C TYR A 169 -16.52 13.52 15.50
N HIS A 170 -15.48 13.10 16.22
CA HIS A 170 -14.19 12.75 15.58
C HIS A 170 -14.32 11.52 14.67
N ILE A 171 -15.09 10.52 15.12
CA ILE A 171 -15.45 9.34 14.32
C ILE A 171 -16.11 9.75 13.01
N THR A 172 -17.05 10.70 13.06
CA THR A 172 -17.72 11.25 11.87
C THR A 172 -16.72 11.95 10.93
N ILE A 173 -15.82 12.78 11.47
CA ILE A 173 -14.77 13.42 10.66
C ILE A 173 -13.94 12.36 9.92
N ARG A 174 -13.52 11.29 10.60
CA ARG A 174 -12.72 10.22 9.99
C ARG A 174 -13.47 9.51 8.88
N PHE A 175 -14.75 9.24 9.05
CA PHE A 175 -15.60 8.70 7.99
C PHE A 175 -15.65 9.63 6.78
N VAL A 176 -15.87 10.94 6.98
CA VAL A 176 -15.94 11.90 5.86
C VAL A 176 -14.58 12.11 5.18
N GLN A 177 -13.47 12.10 5.94
CA GLN A 177 -12.11 12.07 5.36
C GLN A 177 -11.92 10.84 4.48
N GLY A 178 -12.39 9.67 4.93
CA GLY A 178 -12.40 8.45 4.14
C GLY A 178 -13.20 8.59 2.84
N LEU A 179 -14.36 9.25 2.87
CA LEU A 179 -15.15 9.52 1.67
C LEU A 179 -14.38 10.38 0.65
N PHE A 180 -13.74 11.46 1.12
CA PHE A 180 -12.94 12.33 0.27
C PHE A 180 -11.74 11.60 -0.32
N THR A 181 -10.96 10.89 0.49
CA THR A 181 -9.81 10.11 0.01
C THR A 181 -10.24 9.00 -0.96
N GLY A 182 -11.30 8.25 -0.66
CA GLY A 182 -11.81 7.18 -1.53
C GLY A 182 -12.30 7.70 -2.90
N SER A 183 -12.70 8.96 -2.99
CA SER A 183 -13.13 9.59 -4.24
C SER A 183 -11.99 9.89 -5.23
N THR A 184 -10.75 9.97 -4.75
CA THR A 184 -9.60 10.42 -5.54
C THR A 184 -9.14 9.39 -6.58
N TRP A 185 -9.23 8.10 -6.26
CA TRP A 185 -8.67 7.03 -7.08
C TRP A 185 -9.39 6.81 -8.43
N PRO A 186 -10.74 6.78 -8.49
CA PRO A 186 -11.45 6.74 -9.77
C PRO A 186 -11.15 7.96 -10.64
N ALA A 187 -11.00 9.14 -10.01
CA ALA A 187 -10.66 10.37 -10.72
C ALA A 187 -9.26 10.31 -11.35
N LEU A 188 -8.28 9.76 -10.64
CA LEU A 188 -6.95 9.54 -11.20
C LEU A 188 -6.94 8.53 -12.35
N HIS A 189 -7.77 7.48 -12.31
CA HIS A 189 -7.86 6.52 -13.42
C HIS A 189 -8.48 7.14 -14.68
N MET A 190 -9.45 8.04 -14.50
CA MET A 190 -10.00 8.81 -15.62
C MET A 190 -8.97 9.80 -16.18
N LEU A 191 -8.19 10.46 -15.30
CA LEU A 191 -7.09 11.32 -15.72
C LEU A 191 -5.98 10.54 -16.43
N ALA A 192 -5.68 9.31 -15.97
CA ALA A 192 -4.72 8.42 -16.61
C ALA A 192 -5.15 8.10 -18.05
N ALA A 193 -6.42 7.76 -18.23
CA ALA A 193 -6.98 7.45 -19.54
C ALA A 193 -6.99 8.65 -20.49
N SER A 194 -7.17 9.88 -19.98
CA SER A 194 -7.25 11.10 -20.80
C SER A 194 -5.91 11.76 -21.12
N TRP A 195 -4.85 11.47 -20.37
CA TRP A 195 -3.53 12.09 -20.56
C TRP A 195 -2.44 11.17 -21.10
N PHE A 196 -2.55 9.85 -20.86
CA PHE A 196 -1.45 8.92 -21.15
C PHE A 196 -1.83 7.92 -22.24
N PRO A 197 -0.96 7.72 -23.26
CA PRO A 197 -1.10 6.66 -24.24
C PRO A 197 -1.17 5.27 -23.58
N PRO A 198 -1.90 4.29 -24.16
CA PRO A 198 -2.09 2.96 -23.55
C PRO A 198 -0.81 2.23 -23.13
N LEU A 199 0.28 2.40 -23.90
CA LEU A 199 1.57 1.76 -23.65
C LEU A 199 2.41 2.45 -22.55
N GLN A 200 1.97 3.60 -22.02
CA GLN A 200 2.70 4.38 -21.00
C GLN A 200 1.89 4.60 -19.71
N ARG A 201 0.69 4.01 -19.64
CA ARG A 201 -0.21 4.21 -18.50
C ARG A 201 0.32 3.58 -17.22
N SER A 202 1.09 2.49 -17.31
CA SER A 202 1.53 1.76 -16.11
C SER A 202 2.49 2.60 -15.28
N GLY A 203 3.41 3.34 -15.91
CA GLY A 203 4.31 4.27 -15.23
C GLY A 203 3.57 5.38 -14.47
N PHE A 204 2.48 5.91 -15.04
CA PHE A 204 1.64 6.89 -14.33
C PHE A 204 0.86 6.27 -13.18
N VAL A 205 0.22 5.11 -13.40
CA VAL A 205 -0.54 4.40 -12.36
C VAL A 205 0.38 3.96 -11.20
N SER A 206 1.63 3.62 -11.49
CA SER A 206 2.65 3.34 -10.47
C SER A 206 2.94 4.51 -9.52
N CYS A 207 2.65 5.75 -9.92
CA CYS A 207 2.75 6.90 -9.01
C CYS A 207 1.73 6.83 -7.86
N TYR A 208 0.68 6.00 -7.95
CA TYR A 208 -0.32 5.84 -6.89
C TYR A 208 0.27 5.29 -5.59
N SER A 209 1.36 4.52 -5.69
CA SER A 209 2.11 4.02 -4.54
C SER A 209 2.75 5.14 -3.69
N ALA A 210 2.75 6.40 -4.14
CA ALA A 210 3.17 7.56 -3.35
C ALA A 210 2.38 7.69 -2.02
N VAL A 211 1.16 7.16 -1.93
CA VAL A 211 0.41 7.08 -0.66
C VAL A 211 1.22 6.38 0.43
N SER A 212 2.00 5.35 0.08
CA SER A 212 2.84 4.61 1.04
C SER A 212 3.93 5.50 1.63
N VAL A 213 4.56 6.35 0.81
CA VAL A 213 5.54 7.32 1.30
C VAL A 213 4.87 8.35 2.22
N GLY A 214 3.63 8.73 1.93
CA GLY A 214 2.80 9.54 2.82
C GLY A 214 2.60 8.90 4.20
N HIS A 215 2.36 7.58 4.25
CA HIS A 215 2.27 6.83 5.52
C HIS A 215 3.57 6.93 6.33
N ALA A 216 4.73 6.73 5.68
CA ALA A 216 6.04 6.84 6.33
C ALA A 216 6.32 8.27 6.82
N MET A 217 6.01 9.28 6.00
CA MET A 217 6.20 10.69 6.37
C MET A 217 5.34 11.11 7.56
N ALA A 218 4.13 10.56 7.69
CA ALA A 218 3.27 10.85 8.83
C ALA A 218 3.92 10.46 10.16
N GLY A 219 4.54 9.27 10.24
CA GLY A 219 5.28 8.87 11.43
C GLY A 219 6.58 9.66 11.60
N LEU A 220 7.38 9.76 10.54
CA LEU A 220 8.71 10.38 10.59
C LEU A 220 8.68 11.86 10.98
N LEU A 221 7.74 12.62 10.42
CA LEU A 221 7.61 14.06 10.65
C LEU A 221 6.55 14.38 11.71
N GLY A 222 5.49 13.58 11.80
CA GLY A 222 4.36 13.87 12.67
C GLY A 222 4.63 13.58 14.14
N THR A 223 5.31 12.47 14.46
CA THR A 223 5.66 12.14 15.85
C THR A 223 6.48 13.23 16.54
N PRO A 224 7.64 13.69 16.01
CA PRO A 224 8.41 14.75 16.66
C PRO A 224 7.65 16.08 16.73
N LEU A 225 6.82 16.40 15.72
CA LEU A 225 6.00 17.61 15.71
C LEU A 225 4.96 17.60 16.83
N VAL A 226 4.26 16.47 17.00
CA VAL A 226 3.25 16.29 18.05
C VAL A 226 3.88 16.37 19.43
N LEU A 227 5.06 15.78 19.63
CA LEU A 227 5.80 15.87 20.90
C LEU A 227 6.25 17.30 21.23
N ALA A 228 6.63 18.09 20.23
CA ALA A 228 7.14 19.45 20.44
C ALA A 228 6.04 20.51 20.57
N LEU A 229 4.98 20.43 19.76
CA LEU A 229 3.95 21.48 19.63
C LEU A 229 2.56 21.02 20.09
N GLY A 230 2.46 19.80 20.63
CA GLY A 230 1.21 19.20 21.07
C GLY A 230 0.44 18.52 19.94
N ARG A 231 -0.62 17.79 20.33
CA ARG A 231 -1.41 16.90 19.48
C ARG A 231 -1.93 17.54 18.20
N ASP A 232 -2.48 18.74 18.36
CA ASP A 232 -3.28 19.38 17.32
C ASP A 232 -2.41 20.04 16.24
N SER A 233 -1.11 20.18 16.48
CA SER A 233 -0.12 20.71 15.53
C SER A 233 -0.14 19.97 14.18
N LEU A 234 -0.30 18.65 14.21
CA LEU A 234 -0.35 17.81 13.01
C LEU A 234 -1.56 18.11 12.13
N CYS A 235 -2.68 18.47 12.76
CA CYS A 235 -3.92 18.80 12.07
C CYS A 235 -3.80 20.14 11.33
N TYR A 236 -3.21 21.15 11.97
CA TYR A 236 -2.95 22.46 11.34
C TYR A 236 -1.93 22.37 10.20
N LEU A 237 -0.88 21.55 10.36
CA LEU A 237 0.09 21.32 9.30
C LEU A 237 -0.57 20.70 8.06
N LEU A 238 -1.37 19.65 8.26
CA LEU A 238 -2.08 18.96 7.16
C LEU A 238 -3.03 19.89 6.41
N ALA A 239 -3.83 20.66 7.14
CA ALA A 239 -4.75 21.61 6.53
C ALA A 239 -4.01 22.66 5.69
N THR A 240 -2.90 23.18 6.20
CA THR A 240 -2.08 24.17 5.50
C THR A 240 -1.45 23.58 4.24
N LEU A 241 -0.81 22.41 4.35
CA LEU A 241 -0.15 21.76 3.21
C LEU A 241 -1.14 21.36 2.12
N THR A 242 -2.31 20.85 2.48
CA THR A 242 -3.35 20.48 1.51
C THR A 242 -3.96 21.71 0.84
N LEU A 243 -4.14 22.82 1.56
CA LEU A 243 -4.57 24.09 0.96
C LEU A 243 -3.54 24.63 -0.04
N LEU A 244 -2.27 24.69 0.35
CA LEU A 244 -1.18 25.14 -0.53
C LEU A 244 -1.07 24.27 -1.79
N TRP A 245 -1.13 22.94 -1.61
CA TRP A 245 -1.13 22.00 -2.71
C TRP A 245 -2.32 22.22 -3.64
N ALA A 246 -3.52 22.43 -3.08
CA ALA A 246 -4.74 22.58 -3.87
C ALA A 246 -4.71 23.86 -4.71
N MET A 247 -4.18 24.98 -4.18
CA MET A 247 -3.91 26.17 -5.00
C MET A 247 -3.03 25.85 -6.20
N GLY A 248 -1.93 25.13 -5.99
CA GLY A 248 -1.06 24.65 -7.07
C GLY A 248 -1.77 23.72 -8.07
N TRP A 249 -2.64 22.84 -7.57
CA TRP A 249 -3.40 21.89 -8.37
C TRP A 249 -4.29 22.57 -9.41
N TRP A 250 -5.12 23.54 -8.99
CA TRP A 250 -6.02 24.25 -9.91
C TRP A 250 -5.26 25.18 -10.88
N ILE A 251 -4.10 25.71 -10.49
CA ILE A 251 -3.27 26.52 -11.39
C ILE A 251 -2.62 25.63 -12.46
N LEU A 252 -2.06 24.47 -12.10
CA LEU A 252 -1.14 23.70 -12.95
C LEU A 252 -1.75 22.52 -13.69
N VAL A 253 -2.91 22.00 -13.26
CA VAL A 253 -3.49 20.77 -13.85
C VAL A 253 -4.75 21.09 -14.65
N ARG A 254 -4.88 20.43 -15.81
CA ARG A 254 -6.02 20.58 -16.74
C ARG A 254 -6.64 19.22 -17.04
N GLU A 255 -7.90 19.21 -17.46
CA GLU A 255 -8.66 17.96 -17.63
C GLU A 255 -8.15 17.15 -18.83
N SER A 256 -7.73 17.84 -19.89
CA SER A 256 -7.18 17.22 -21.10
C SER A 256 -5.94 17.96 -21.63
N PRO A 257 -5.10 17.28 -22.43
CA PRO A 257 -4.01 17.94 -23.16
C PRO A 257 -4.49 19.07 -24.08
N ALA A 258 -5.74 19.01 -24.55
CA ALA A 258 -6.33 20.02 -25.43
C ALA A 258 -6.46 21.40 -24.76
N GLU A 259 -6.74 21.42 -23.46
CA GLU A 259 -6.96 22.63 -22.66
C GLU A 259 -5.65 23.20 -22.08
N HIS A 260 -4.52 22.54 -22.30
CA HIS A 260 -3.27 22.91 -21.64
C HIS A 260 -2.54 24.04 -22.38
N PRO A 261 -2.26 25.18 -21.72
CA PRO A 261 -1.75 26.38 -22.39
C PRO A 261 -0.28 26.29 -22.82
N ARG A 262 0.51 25.40 -22.21
CA ARG A 262 1.94 25.24 -22.53
C ARG A 262 2.24 24.16 -23.57
N LEU A 263 1.22 23.48 -24.09
CA LEU A 263 1.40 22.43 -25.10
C LEU A 263 1.37 23.07 -26.49
N SER A 264 2.40 22.79 -27.32
CA SER A 264 2.39 23.23 -28.71
C SER A 264 1.29 22.52 -29.50
N ASP A 265 0.84 23.11 -30.60
CA ASP A 265 -0.22 22.51 -31.43
C ASP A 265 0.20 21.17 -32.04
N GLU A 266 1.50 20.98 -32.27
CA GLU A 266 2.09 19.73 -32.73
C GLU A 266 2.06 18.66 -31.64
N GLN A 267 2.57 18.97 -30.44
CA GLN A 267 2.53 18.06 -29.29
C GLN A 267 1.09 17.68 -28.91
N ARG A 268 0.16 18.63 -29.00
CA ARG A 268 -1.27 18.39 -28.74
C ARG A 268 -1.85 17.40 -29.75
N ARG A 269 -1.61 17.59 -31.05
CA ARG A 269 -2.07 16.67 -32.10
C ARG A 269 -1.45 15.29 -31.93
N HIS A 270 -0.17 15.24 -31.63
CA HIS A 270 0.57 14.01 -31.38
C HIS A 270 -0.03 13.20 -30.21
N LEU A 271 -0.25 13.83 -29.05
CA LEU A 271 -0.89 13.17 -27.90
C LEU A 271 -2.31 12.70 -28.22
N GLN A 272 -3.10 13.53 -28.90
CA GLN A 272 -4.48 13.17 -29.27
C GLN A 272 -4.53 11.93 -30.17
N ARG A 273 -3.58 11.80 -31.11
CA ARG A 273 -3.45 10.60 -31.96
C ARG A 273 -3.01 9.38 -31.15
N ALA A 274 -2.01 9.53 -30.29
CA ALA A 274 -1.48 8.44 -29.47
C ALA A 274 -2.47 7.91 -28.41
N ILE A 275 -3.37 8.75 -27.90
CA ILE A 275 -4.42 8.36 -26.94
C ILE A 275 -5.61 7.71 -27.64
N GLY A 276 -5.93 8.17 -28.86
CA GLY A 276 -6.99 7.64 -29.72
C GLY A 276 -8.34 8.37 -29.61
N PRO A 277 -9.22 8.20 -30.60
CA PRO A 277 -10.52 8.87 -30.65
C PRO A 277 -11.48 8.34 -29.56
N GLY A 278 -12.13 9.25 -28.82
CA GLY A 278 -13.24 8.94 -27.90
C GLY A 278 -13.03 9.27 -26.41
N LEU A 279 -11.79 9.56 -25.97
CA LEU A 279 -11.47 9.89 -24.57
C LEU A 279 -11.42 11.41 -24.28
N SER A 280 -11.33 12.24 -25.32
CA SER A 280 -11.10 13.69 -25.21
C SER A 280 -12.37 14.55 -25.19
N ALA A 281 -13.55 13.98 -25.45
CA ALA A 281 -14.80 14.72 -25.50
C ALA A 281 -15.64 14.45 -24.24
N ARG A 282 -15.58 15.40 -23.29
CA ARG A 282 -16.38 15.43 -22.04
C ARG A 282 -17.89 15.19 -22.25
N ASN A 283 -18.39 15.36 -23.47
CA ASN A 283 -19.81 15.33 -23.81
C ASN A 283 -20.29 14.02 -24.46
N ALA A 284 -19.45 12.99 -24.60
CA ALA A 284 -19.79 11.80 -25.40
C ALA A 284 -19.58 10.45 -24.70
N VAL A 285 -19.35 10.39 -23.38
CA VAL A 285 -19.32 9.10 -22.68
C VAL A 285 -20.76 8.68 -22.34
N PRO A 286 -21.32 7.67 -23.02
CA PRO A 286 -22.66 7.20 -22.72
C PRO A 286 -22.75 6.68 -21.28
N PRO A 287 -23.97 6.58 -20.69
CA PRO A 287 -24.12 5.92 -19.40
C PRO A 287 -23.53 4.50 -19.47
N PRO A 288 -22.96 4.01 -18.35
CA PRO A 288 -22.33 2.70 -18.33
C PRO A 288 -23.35 1.63 -18.67
N PRO A 289 -22.99 0.65 -19.51
CA PRO A 289 -23.82 -0.50 -19.75
C PRO A 289 -23.73 -1.45 -18.55
N TRP A 290 -24.33 -1.09 -17.41
CA TRP A 290 -24.21 -1.78 -16.12
C TRP A 290 -24.38 -3.30 -16.22
N ARG A 291 -25.41 -3.77 -16.94
CA ARG A 291 -25.64 -5.20 -17.14
C ARG A 291 -24.45 -5.90 -17.80
N ARG A 292 -23.86 -5.30 -18.84
CA ARG A 292 -22.71 -5.87 -19.57
C ARG A 292 -21.42 -5.76 -18.77
N LEU A 293 -21.26 -4.66 -18.04
CA LEU A 293 -20.11 -4.42 -17.18
C LEU A 293 -20.09 -5.43 -16.02
N LEU A 294 -21.21 -5.61 -15.34
CA LEU A 294 -21.33 -6.55 -14.21
C LEU A 294 -21.39 -8.01 -14.66
N SER A 295 -21.69 -8.31 -15.93
CA SER A 295 -21.56 -9.66 -16.47
C SER A 295 -20.16 -9.97 -17.03
N SER A 296 -19.23 -9.01 -17.00
CA SER A 296 -17.91 -9.14 -17.63
C SER A 296 -16.91 -9.80 -16.69
N LEU A 297 -16.41 -10.98 -17.05
CA LEU A 297 -15.41 -11.70 -16.23
C LEU A 297 -14.13 -10.89 -15.96
N PRO A 298 -13.53 -10.17 -16.93
CA PRO A 298 -12.33 -9.37 -16.67
C PRO A 298 -12.53 -8.24 -15.64
N VAL A 299 -13.75 -7.71 -15.51
CA VAL A 299 -14.07 -6.68 -14.51
C VAL A 299 -14.03 -7.28 -13.11
N TRP A 300 -14.63 -8.45 -12.93
CA TRP A 300 -14.55 -9.20 -11.67
C TRP A 300 -13.15 -9.69 -11.36
N ALA A 301 -12.36 -10.07 -12.37
CA ALA A 301 -10.95 -10.38 -12.20
C ALA A 301 -10.19 -9.20 -11.57
N CYS A 302 -10.35 -7.99 -12.13
CA CYS A 302 -9.76 -6.77 -11.57
C CYS A 302 -10.23 -6.52 -10.13
N ALA A 303 -11.53 -6.66 -9.84
CA ALA A 303 -12.06 -6.44 -8.49
C ALA A 303 -11.49 -7.43 -7.46
N MET A 304 -11.38 -8.71 -7.82
CA MET A 304 -10.80 -9.74 -6.96
C MET A 304 -9.31 -9.51 -6.72
N ALA A 305 -8.54 -9.14 -7.75
CA ALA A 305 -7.13 -8.82 -7.59
C ALA A 305 -6.91 -7.56 -6.71
N THR A 306 -7.76 -6.54 -6.85
CA THR A 306 -7.71 -5.36 -5.97
C THR A 306 -8.06 -5.72 -4.53
N LEU A 307 -9.05 -6.59 -4.30
CA LEU A 307 -9.38 -7.13 -2.97
C LEU A 307 -8.18 -7.83 -2.33
N GLY A 308 -7.53 -8.73 -3.06
CA GLY A 308 -6.34 -9.44 -2.59
C GLY A 308 -5.20 -8.50 -2.23
N SER A 309 -4.94 -7.53 -3.12
CA SER A 309 -3.89 -6.52 -2.91
C SER A 309 -4.12 -5.72 -1.63
N HIS A 310 -5.34 -5.21 -1.44
CA HIS A 310 -5.70 -4.40 -0.28
C HIS A 310 -5.73 -5.22 1.02
N TRP A 311 -6.14 -6.49 0.97
CA TRP A 311 -6.04 -7.41 2.10
C TRP A 311 -4.58 -7.65 2.48
N GLY A 312 -3.74 -8.01 1.49
CA GLY A 312 -2.32 -8.27 1.70
C GLY A 312 -1.59 -7.06 2.25
N GLN A 313 -1.83 -5.88 1.70
CA GLN A 313 -1.26 -4.63 2.20
C GLN A 313 -1.70 -4.32 3.63
N ALA A 314 -3.00 -4.47 3.96
CA ALA A 314 -3.49 -4.26 5.32
C ALA A 314 -2.85 -5.26 6.32
N THR A 315 -2.72 -6.53 5.93
CA THR A 315 -2.08 -7.57 6.76
C THR A 315 -0.60 -7.28 6.96
N LEU A 316 0.14 -6.97 5.89
CA LEU A 316 1.56 -6.61 5.97
C LEU A 316 1.77 -5.41 6.90
N GLN A 317 0.96 -4.36 6.76
CA GLN A 317 1.13 -3.14 7.55
C GLN A 317 0.69 -3.28 9.01
N LEU A 318 -0.40 -4.01 9.29
CA LEU A 318 -0.98 -4.09 10.64
C LEU A 318 -0.55 -5.34 11.41
N ALA A 319 -0.55 -6.50 10.76
CA ALA A 319 -0.29 -7.77 11.43
C ALA A 319 1.20 -7.95 11.71
N VAL A 320 2.04 -7.72 10.70
CA VAL A 320 3.48 -8.01 10.82
C VAL A 320 4.16 -7.04 11.78
N THR A 321 3.79 -5.76 11.76
CA THR A 321 4.30 -4.76 12.70
C THR A 321 3.92 -5.12 14.14
N LYS A 322 2.65 -5.48 14.39
CA LYS A 322 2.20 -5.96 15.71
C LYS A 322 2.83 -7.29 16.12
N TYR A 323 3.04 -8.21 15.18
CA TYR A 323 3.74 -9.47 15.43
C TYR A 323 5.20 -9.23 15.87
N LEU A 324 5.94 -8.37 15.18
CA LEU A 324 7.31 -8.01 15.56
C LEU A 324 7.37 -7.35 16.95
N MET A 325 6.40 -6.51 17.28
CA MET A 325 6.30 -5.88 18.60
C MET A 325 5.90 -6.87 19.70
N LEU A 326 4.84 -7.64 19.50
CA LEU A 326 4.23 -8.47 20.55
C LEU A 326 4.91 -9.83 20.74
N VAL A 327 5.51 -10.41 19.69
CA VAL A 327 6.17 -11.72 19.76
C VAL A 327 7.65 -11.59 20.03
N TYR A 328 8.33 -10.66 19.38
CA TYR A 328 9.78 -10.52 19.52
C TYR A 328 10.20 -9.41 20.47
N GLY A 329 9.27 -8.54 20.89
CA GLY A 329 9.63 -7.35 21.64
C GLY A 329 10.63 -6.50 20.88
N PHE A 330 10.66 -6.59 19.53
CA PHE A 330 11.67 -5.99 18.68
C PHE A 330 11.56 -4.47 18.85
N ALA A 331 12.32 -3.98 19.82
CA ALA A 331 12.06 -2.72 20.46
C ALA A 331 12.17 -1.57 19.46
N LEU A 332 11.46 -0.49 19.80
CA LEU A 332 11.45 0.89 19.28
C LEU A 332 12.73 1.40 18.58
N ARG A 333 13.89 0.80 18.87
CA ARG A 333 15.19 1.12 18.26
C ARG A 333 15.19 1.04 16.74
N TYR A 334 14.49 0.06 16.14
CA TYR A 334 14.38 -0.08 14.68
C TYR A 334 13.01 0.26 14.11
N ASP A 335 12.07 0.70 14.95
CA ASP A 335 10.72 1.10 14.55
C ASP A 335 10.75 2.18 13.47
N ARG A 336 11.69 3.13 13.56
CA ARG A 336 11.92 4.15 12.52
C ARG A 336 12.35 3.57 11.18
N VAL A 337 13.15 2.51 11.17
CA VAL A 337 13.58 1.87 9.91
C VAL A 337 12.42 1.08 9.32
N LEU A 338 11.71 0.30 10.14
CA LEU A 338 10.59 -0.54 9.70
C LEU A 338 9.34 0.26 9.30
N SER A 339 9.16 1.46 9.82
CA SER A 339 8.07 2.38 9.44
C SER A 339 8.38 3.19 8.17
N VAL A 340 9.64 3.23 7.71
CA VAL A 340 10.05 4.05 6.56
C VAL A 340 10.50 3.20 5.38
N LEU A 341 11.47 2.31 5.59
CA LEU A 341 12.16 1.57 4.54
C LEU A 341 11.20 0.75 3.65
N PRO A 342 10.23 -0.03 4.20
CA PRO A 342 9.33 -0.82 3.37
C PRO A 342 8.45 0.07 2.47
N HIS A 343 7.96 1.19 2.99
CA HIS A 343 7.06 2.08 2.27
C HIS A 343 7.75 2.85 1.13
N PHE A 344 8.98 3.33 1.38
CA PHE A 344 9.79 3.95 0.33
C PHE A 344 10.21 2.92 -0.72
N GLY A 345 10.64 1.74 -0.29
CA GLY A 345 11.00 0.64 -1.19
C GLY A 345 9.82 0.19 -2.05
N HIS A 346 8.61 0.09 -1.49
CA HIS A 346 7.37 -0.18 -2.23
C HIS A 346 7.12 0.85 -3.34
N PHE A 347 7.29 2.14 -3.04
CA PHE A 347 7.10 3.20 -4.03
C PHE A 347 8.14 3.14 -5.15
N LEU A 348 9.41 2.97 -4.81
CA LEU A 348 10.48 2.83 -5.80
C LEU A 348 10.26 1.59 -6.68
N ALA A 349 9.91 0.45 -6.08
CA ALA A 349 9.58 -0.77 -6.80
C ALA A 349 8.37 -0.59 -7.73
N ALA A 350 7.33 0.12 -7.28
CA ALA A 350 6.18 0.41 -8.15
C ALA A 350 6.58 1.21 -9.38
N LEU A 351 7.40 2.26 -9.21
CA LEU A 351 7.92 3.07 -10.33
C LEU A 351 8.78 2.25 -11.28
N THR A 352 9.64 1.35 -10.77
CA THR A 352 10.48 0.51 -11.61
C THR A 352 9.64 -0.51 -12.38
N PHE A 353 8.75 -1.25 -11.72
CA PHE A 353 7.85 -2.20 -12.40
C PHE A 353 6.98 -1.51 -13.47
N GLY A 354 6.47 -0.31 -13.17
CA GLY A 354 5.66 0.48 -14.12
C GLY A 354 6.42 0.88 -15.37
N ARG A 355 7.65 1.38 -15.22
CA ARG A 355 8.49 1.76 -16.36
C ARG A 355 8.99 0.57 -17.17
N VAL A 356 9.42 -0.49 -16.47
CA VAL A 356 9.90 -1.71 -17.13
C VAL A 356 8.79 -2.35 -17.94
N VAL A 357 7.56 -2.47 -17.40
CA VAL A 357 6.47 -3.11 -18.13
C VAL A 357 6.02 -2.28 -19.34
N ASP A 358 6.03 -0.96 -19.24
CA ASP A 358 5.69 -0.08 -20.36
C ASP A 358 6.76 -0.17 -21.47
N HIS A 359 8.04 -0.24 -21.11
CA HIS A 359 9.13 -0.44 -22.06
C HIS A 359 9.04 -1.79 -22.78
N VAL A 360 8.86 -2.89 -22.04
CA VAL A 360 8.75 -4.25 -22.58
C VAL A 360 7.51 -4.41 -23.47
N ARG A 361 6.38 -3.81 -23.08
CA ARG A 361 5.15 -3.78 -23.92
C ARG A 361 5.33 -2.90 -25.15
N GLY A 362 6.03 -1.78 -25.04
CA GLY A 362 6.33 -0.87 -26.16
C GLY A 362 7.20 -1.51 -27.23
N GLN A 363 8.06 -2.48 -26.86
CA GLN A 363 8.84 -3.29 -27.79
C GLN A 363 8.09 -4.51 -28.34
N ALA A 364 6.79 -4.64 -28.06
CA ALA A 364 5.96 -5.79 -28.46
C ALA A 364 6.49 -7.17 -28.00
N LEU A 365 7.35 -7.22 -26.97
CA LEU A 365 7.91 -8.48 -26.45
C LEU A 365 6.87 -9.32 -25.71
N VAL A 366 5.89 -8.66 -25.08
CA VAL A 366 4.89 -9.31 -24.23
C VAL A 366 3.52 -8.65 -24.44
N SER A 367 2.47 -9.46 -24.57
CA SER A 367 1.10 -8.96 -24.65
C SER A 367 0.68 -8.26 -23.35
N THR A 368 -0.26 -7.30 -23.42
CA THR A 368 -0.79 -6.62 -22.22
C THR A 368 -1.33 -7.63 -21.21
N THR A 369 -2.09 -8.64 -21.64
CA THR A 369 -2.63 -9.67 -20.73
C THR A 369 -1.53 -10.44 -20.01
N THR A 370 -0.50 -10.90 -20.73
CA THR A 370 0.61 -11.65 -20.15
C THR A 370 1.39 -10.78 -19.16
N ALA A 371 1.65 -9.51 -19.51
CA ALA A 371 2.33 -8.56 -18.65
C ALA A 371 1.54 -8.28 -17.35
N ARG A 372 0.23 -8.05 -17.44
CA ARG A 372 -0.63 -7.85 -16.27
C ARG A 372 -0.67 -9.09 -15.38
N LYS A 373 -0.83 -10.28 -15.97
CA LYS A 373 -0.80 -11.54 -15.23
C LYS A 373 0.52 -11.71 -14.49
N LEU A 374 1.66 -11.57 -15.17
CA LEU A 374 2.98 -11.67 -14.53
C LEU A 374 3.14 -10.72 -13.33
N LEU A 375 2.72 -9.46 -13.46
CA LEU A 375 2.80 -8.51 -12.35
C LEU A 375 1.84 -8.82 -11.20
N VAL A 376 0.64 -9.36 -11.50
CA VAL A 376 -0.26 -9.89 -10.47
C VAL A 376 0.35 -11.11 -9.78
N TYR A 377 1.05 -11.98 -10.51
CA TYR A 377 1.77 -13.12 -9.92
C TYR A 377 2.78 -12.63 -8.89
N ILE A 378 3.65 -11.70 -9.29
CA ILE A 378 4.72 -11.15 -8.46
C ILE A 378 4.14 -10.44 -7.23
N SER A 379 3.09 -9.63 -7.39
CA SER A 379 2.52 -8.86 -6.28
C SER A 379 1.70 -9.69 -5.28
N HIS A 380 1.25 -10.89 -5.64
CA HIS A 380 0.37 -11.68 -4.77
C HIS A 380 1.00 -12.98 -4.29
N PHE A 381 1.43 -13.85 -5.20
CA PHE A 381 1.94 -15.17 -4.80
C PHE A 381 3.23 -15.05 -4.00
N LEU A 382 4.13 -14.15 -4.40
CA LEU A 382 5.41 -13.99 -3.70
C LEU A 382 5.21 -13.40 -2.29
N PRO A 383 4.49 -12.27 -2.09
CA PRO A 383 4.14 -11.80 -0.74
C PRO A 383 3.30 -12.79 0.07
N GLY A 384 2.40 -13.56 -0.57
CA GLY A 384 1.59 -14.58 0.09
C GLY A 384 2.43 -15.74 0.63
N ALA A 385 3.34 -16.28 -0.18
CA ALA A 385 4.29 -17.31 0.25
C ALA A 385 5.17 -16.81 1.38
N VAL A 386 5.66 -15.58 1.27
CA VAL A 386 6.46 -14.93 2.29
C VAL A 386 5.69 -14.75 3.61
N LEU A 387 4.45 -14.25 3.56
CA LEU A 387 3.60 -14.12 4.75
C LEU A 387 3.40 -15.46 5.45
N PHE A 388 3.16 -16.54 4.70
CA PHE A 388 3.01 -17.87 5.28
C PHE A 388 4.27 -18.30 6.06
N VAL A 389 5.46 -18.05 5.49
CA VAL A 389 6.75 -18.41 6.12
C VAL A 389 7.07 -17.54 7.34
N VAL A 390 6.60 -16.28 7.40
CA VAL A 390 6.93 -15.35 8.49
C VAL A 390 6.48 -15.86 9.87
N GLY A 391 5.41 -16.66 9.94
CA GLY A 391 4.96 -17.29 11.19
C GLY A 391 5.86 -18.43 11.70
N TYR A 392 6.91 -18.78 10.95
CA TYR A 392 7.86 -19.86 11.24
C TYR A 392 9.31 -19.36 11.31
N SER A 393 9.54 -18.06 11.45
CA SER A 393 10.86 -17.42 11.41
C SER A 393 11.80 -17.73 12.60
N GLY A 394 11.38 -18.58 13.55
CA GLY A 394 12.22 -18.99 14.68
C GLY A 394 12.53 -17.85 15.66
N CYS A 395 13.72 -17.87 16.26
CA CYS A 395 14.11 -16.98 17.35
C CYS A 395 14.67 -15.62 16.91
N ASP A 396 15.17 -15.50 15.69
CA ASP A 396 15.79 -14.26 15.22
C ASP A 396 14.73 -13.24 14.75
N PRO A 397 14.65 -12.05 15.35
CA PRO A 397 13.70 -11.02 14.94
C PRO A 397 14.12 -10.25 13.67
N ALA A 398 15.40 -10.31 13.26
CA ALA A 398 15.85 -9.66 12.02
C ALA A 398 15.30 -10.37 10.78
N THR A 399 15.20 -11.70 10.84
CA THR A 399 14.62 -12.53 9.77
C THR A 399 13.18 -12.13 9.38
N PRO A 400 12.17 -12.13 10.27
CA PRO A 400 10.80 -11.73 9.91
C PRO A 400 10.72 -10.25 9.48
N ALA A 401 11.56 -9.38 10.02
CA ALA A 401 11.66 -7.97 9.63
C ALA A 401 12.20 -7.79 8.19
N ALA A 402 13.24 -8.52 7.81
CA ALA A 402 13.80 -8.51 6.46
C ALA A 402 12.83 -9.10 5.44
N ILE A 403 12.22 -10.24 5.79
CA ILE A 403 11.21 -10.93 4.99
C ILE A 403 9.99 -10.04 4.75
N TYR A 404 9.49 -9.37 5.78
CA TYR A 404 8.44 -8.36 5.70
C TYR A 404 8.79 -7.23 4.74
N THR A 405 9.98 -6.65 4.89
CA THR A 405 10.44 -5.54 4.05
C THR A 405 10.47 -5.97 2.59
N ALA A 406 11.01 -7.15 2.30
CA ALA A 406 11.04 -7.71 0.95
C ALA A 406 9.63 -7.90 0.36
N ALA A 407 8.68 -8.45 1.15
CA ALA A 407 7.30 -8.63 0.71
C ALA A 407 6.60 -7.31 0.35
N VAL A 408 6.77 -6.28 1.19
CA VAL A 408 6.20 -4.96 0.94
C VAL A 408 6.81 -4.32 -0.32
N VAL A 409 8.13 -4.43 -0.50
CA VAL A 409 8.81 -3.93 -1.71
C VAL A 409 8.30 -4.63 -2.97
N VAL A 410 8.27 -5.96 -2.96
CA VAL A 410 7.76 -6.78 -4.09
C VAL A 410 6.31 -6.44 -4.43
N SER A 411 5.47 -6.15 -3.42
CA SER A 411 4.08 -5.74 -3.64
C SER A 411 3.95 -4.43 -4.44
N GLY A 412 5.04 -3.69 -4.67
CA GLY A 412 5.09 -2.54 -5.60
C GLY A 412 4.62 -2.88 -7.01
N ALA A 413 4.73 -4.14 -7.44
CA ALA A 413 4.19 -4.61 -8.72
C ALA A 413 2.66 -4.45 -8.85
N THR A 414 1.93 -4.27 -7.74
CA THR A 414 0.46 -4.11 -7.70
C THR A 414 -0.03 -2.99 -8.62
N ALA A 415 0.62 -1.83 -8.61
CA ALA A 415 0.13 -0.67 -9.37
C ALA A 415 0.20 -0.92 -10.88
N ALA A 416 1.32 -1.46 -11.34
CA ALA A 416 1.52 -1.81 -12.74
C ALA A 416 0.76 -3.09 -13.15
N GLY A 417 0.44 -4.00 -12.24
CA GLY A 417 -0.36 -5.19 -12.53
C GLY A 417 -1.85 -4.95 -12.37
N VAL A 418 -2.30 -4.88 -11.11
CA VAL A 418 -3.70 -4.87 -10.70
C VAL A 418 -4.40 -3.60 -11.13
N TYR A 419 -3.87 -2.42 -10.76
CA TYR A 419 -4.56 -1.15 -10.97
C TYR A 419 -4.63 -0.79 -12.45
N SER A 420 -3.50 -0.97 -13.14
CA SER A 420 -3.42 -0.71 -14.58
C SER A 420 -4.32 -1.65 -15.41
N SER A 421 -4.66 -2.84 -14.91
CA SER A 421 -5.57 -3.74 -15.62
C SER A 421 -6.98 -3.16 -15.79
N ALA A 422 -7.47 -2.39 -14.81
CA ALA A 422 -8.83 -1.84 -14.87
C ALA A 422 -9.00 -0.81 -16.01
N VAL A 423 -7.96 -0.01 -16.29
CA VAL A 423 -7.97 0.96 -17.39
C VAL A 423 -7.81 0.28 -18.75
N ASP A 424 -7.12 -0.85 -18.82
CA ASP A 424 -6.97 -1.62 -20.07
C ASP A 424 -8.28 -2.32 -20.48
N VAL A 425 -9.03 -2.85 -19.51
CA VAL A 425 -10.32 -3.55 -19.74
C VAL A 425 -11.36 -2.62 -20.34
N ALA A 426 -11.49 -1.38 -19.84
CA ALA A 426 -12.47 -0.43 -20.37
C ALA A 426 -12.01 1.03 -20.21
N PRO A 427 -11.18 1.56 -21.13
CA PRO A 427 -10.66 2.92 -21.04
C PRO A 427 -11.75 4.01 -20.88
N ASN A 428 -12.87 3.92 -21.61
CA ASN A 428 -13.96 4.91 -21.53
C ASN A 428 -14.71 4.86 -20.19
N PHE A 429 -14.65 3.71 -19.51
CA PHE A 429 -15.27 3.48 -18.22
C PHE A 429 -14.24 3.22 -17.12
N ALA A 430 -12.99 3.68 -17.29
CA ALA A 430 -11.87 3.33 -16.43
C ALA A 430 -12.15 3.68 -14.96
N GLY A 431 -12.70 4.88 -14.71
CA GLY A 431 -13.10 5.29 -13.36
C GLY A 431 -14.23 4.43 -12.78
N THR A 432 -15.14 3.91 -13.60
CA THR A 432 -16.21 3.01 -13.13
C THR A 432 -15.67 1.65 -12.74
N VAL A 433 -14.89 1.02 -13.64
CA VAL A 433 -14.33 -0.31 -13.41
C VAL A 433 -13.40 -0.25 -12.21
N PHE A 434 -12.53 0.75 -12.14
CA PHE A 434 -11.66 0.92 -10.99
C PHE A 434 -12.41 1.30 -9.71
N GLY A 435 -13.47 2.11 -9.79
CA GLY A 435 -14.33 2.41 -8.66
C GLY A 435 -14.96 1.15 -8.05
N LEU A 436 -15.46 0.23 -8.89
CA LEU A 436 -15.94 -1.08 -8.44
C LEU A 436 -14.82 -1.88 -7.77
N SER A 437 -13.65 -1.98 -8.42
CA SER A 437 -12.51 -2.72 -7.88
C SER A 437 -12.04 -2.16 -6.53
N GLN A 438 -11.99 -0.85 -6.38
CA GLN A 438 -11.62 -0.19 -5.12
C GLN A 438 -12.62 -0.43 -4.00
N THR A 439 -13.92 -0.51 -4.29
CA THR A 439 -14.92 -0.87 -3.27
C THR A 439 -14.66 -2.28 -2.73
N PHE A 440 -14.34 -3.25 -3.58
CA PHE A 440 -13.93 -4.59 -3.15
C PHE A 440 -12.57 -4.60 -2.44
N GLY A 441 -11.62 -3.76 -2.90
CA GLY A 441 -10.36 -3.47 -2.22
C GLY A 441 -10.58 -3.03 -0.77
N ALA A 442 -11.36 -1.97 -0.56
CA ALA A 442 -11.66 -1.44 0.76
C ALA A 442 -12.36 -2.46 1.66
N ALA A 443 -13.28 -3.27 1.12
CA ALA A 443 -13.88 -4.38 1.84
C ALA A 443 -12.82 -5.41 2.29
N GLY A 444 -11.84 -5.72 1.42
CA GLY A 444 -10.68 -6.55 1.75
C GLY A 444 -9.84 -5.97 2.90
N SER A 445 -9.57 -4.66 2.89
CA SER A 445 -8.83 -3.99 3.99
C SER A 445 -9.59 -4.01 5.32
N LEU A 446 -10.92 -3.80 5.31
CA LEU A 446 -11.76 -3.91 6.51
C LEU A 446 -11.74 -5.33 7.08
N ALA A 447 -11.94 -6.33 6.23
CA ALA A 447 -11.93 -7.73 6.64
C ALA A 447 -10.55 -8.18 7.16
N ALA A 448 -9.46 -7.76 6.51
CA ALA A 448 -8.11 -8.00 7.01
C ALA A 448 -7.89 -7.34 8.39
N SER A 449 -8.32 -6.08 8.56
CA SER A 449 -8.20 -5.37 9.84
C SER A 449 -8.97 -6.09 10.96
N TYR A 450 -10.15 -6.62 10.66
CA TYR A 450 -10.91 -7.46 11.58
C TYR A 450 -10.16 -8.76 11.95
N VAL A 451 -9.64 -9.50 10.97
CA VAL A 451 -8.85 -10.73 11.22
C VAL A 451 -7.61 -10.44 12.08
N VAL A 452 -6.91 -9.34 11.83
CA VAL A 452 -5.76 -8.93 12.65
C VAL A 452 -6.19 -8.59 14.07
N LYS A 453 -7.31 -7.90 14.24
CA LYS A 453 -7.87 -7.60 15.57
C LYS A 453 -8.22 -8.87 16.34
N GLU A 454 -8.86 -9.84 15.71
CA GLU A 454 -9.15 -11.13 16.36
C GLU A 454 -7.86 -11.90 16.67
N GLY A 455 -6.86 -11.83 15.78
CA GLY A 455 -5.53 -12.39 16.03
C GLY A 455 -4.85 -11.83 17.28
N LEU A 456 -5.14 -10.58 17.66
CA LEU A 456 -4.59 -9.96 18.87
C LEU A 456 -5.17 -10.54 20.16
N HIS A 457 -6.36 -11.15 20.12
CA HIS A 457 -6.95 -11.81 21.28
C HIS A 457 -6.29 -13.16 21.59
N GLY A 458 -5.61 -13.77 20.63
CA GLY A 458 -4.79 -14.95 20.85
C GLY A 458 -3.31 -14.58 20.86
N SER A 459 -2.73 -14.36 22.04
CA SER A 459 -1.28 -14.09 22.21
C SER A 459 -0.35 -15.25 21.78
N LEU A 460 -0.92 -16.39 21.38
CA LEU A 460 -0.19 -17.58 20.96
C LEU A 460 0.39 -17.42 19.54
N PRO A 461 1.60 -17.93 19.26
CA PRO A 461 2.17 -18.00 17.91
C PRO A 461 1.24 -18.68 16.88
N GLY A 462 0.39 -19.60 17.33
CA GLY A 462 -0.64 -20.24 16.51
C GLY A 462 -1.65 -19.25 15.92
N SER A 463 -2.04 -18.22 16.66
CA SER A 463 -2.99 -17.19 16.19
C SER A 463 -2.38 -16.34 15.08
N TRP A 464 -1.12 -15.95 15.23
CA TRP A 464 -0.40 -15.20 14.19
C TRP A 464 -0.16 -16.03 12.93
N ARG A 465 0.18 -17.31 13.08
CA ARG A 465 0.26 -18.25 11.95
C ARG A 465 -1.08 -18.37 11.22
N LEU A 466 -2.20 -18.38 11.95
CA LEU A 466 -3.53 -18.36 11.35
C LEU A 466 -3.79 -17.05 10.58
N VAL A 467 -3.50 -15.89 11.17
CA VAL A 467 -3.64 -14.57 10.51
C VAL A 467 -2.84 -14.52 9.21
N PHE A 468 -1.58 -14.92 9.25
CA PHE A 468 -0.72 -14.94 8.06
C PHE A 468 -1.14 -16.01 7.04
N GLY A 469 -1.58 -17.18 7.50
CA GLY A 469 -2.10 -18.25 6.65
C GLY A 469 -3.36 -17.85 5.91
N VAL A 470 -4.30 -17.17 6.57
CA VAL A 470 -5.51 -16.61 5.94
C VAL A 470 -5.12 -15.56 4.90
N ALA A 471 -4.20 -14.66 5.22
CA ALA A 471 -3.73 -13.65 4.26
C ALA A 471 -3.04 -14.27 3.04
N ALA A 472 -2.20 -15.29 3.24
CA ALA A 472 -1.56 -16.05 2.17
C ALA A 472 -2.59 -16.74 1.28
N PHE A 473 -3.61 -17.36 1.86
CA PHE A 473 -4.72 -17.97 1.13
C PHE A 473 -5.49 -16.94 0.30
N VAL A 474 -5.89 -15.81 0.89
CA VAL A 474 -6.62 -14.75 0.17
C VAL A 474 -5.80 -14.22 -1.01
N LEU A 475 -4.51 -13.94 -0.82
CA LEU A 475 -3.61 -13.51 -1.89
C LEU A 475 -3.50 -14.55 -3.01
N ALA A 476 -3.27 -15.82 -2.67
CA ALA A 476 -3.16 -16.90 -3.64
C ALA A 476 -4.48 -17.14 -4.40
N PHE A 477 -5.62 -17.09 -3.69
CA PHE A 477 -6.94 -17.29 -4.27
C PHE A 477 -7.28 -16.18 -5.28
N THR A 478 -7.19 -14.93 -4.85
CA THR A 478 -7.47 -13.76 -5.70
C THR A 478 -6.56 -13.69 -6.93
N ALA A 479 -5.27 -14.01 -6.78
CA ALA A 479 -4.33 -14.10 -7.88
C ALA A 479 -4.70 -15.23 -8.85
N THR A 480 -5.05 -16.41 -8.34
CA THR A 480 -5.50 -17.55 -9.16
C THR A 480 -6.73 -17.19 -9.98
N VAL A 481 -7.71 -16.50 -9.38
CA VAL A 481 -8.89 -15.98 -10.10
C VAL A 481 -8.45 -15.03 -11.21
N PHE A 482 -7.57 -14.07 -10.93
CA PHE A 482 -7.06 -13.18 -11.98
C PHE A 482 -6.29 -13.91 -13.08
N MET A 483 -5.52 -14.94 -12.75
CA MET A 483 -4.82 -15.78 -13.73
C MET A 483 -5.79 -16.52 -14.66
N ALA A 484 -6.89 -17.04 -14.10
CA ALA A 484 -7.88 -17.80 -14.85
C ALA A 484 -8.69 -16.91 -15.80
N ILE A 485 -9.20 -15.78 -15.30
CA ILE A 485 -10.23 -14.98 -16.02
C ILE A 485 -9.84 -13.53 -16.33
N GLY A 486 -8.66 -13.07 -15.90
CA GLY A 486 -8.15 -11.73 -16.20
C GLY A 486 -7.75 -11.56 -17.66
N SER A 487 -8.04 -10.38 -18.21
CA SER A 487 -7.67 -9.97 -19.58
C SER A 487 -7.16 -8.54 -19.60
N GLY A 488 -6.15 -8.29 -20.44
CA GLY A 488 -5.66 -6.95 -20.78
C GLY A 488 -6.22 -6.41 -22.10
N SER A 489 -7.26 -7.05 -22.66
CA SER A 489 -7.93 -6.58 -23.88
C SER A 489 -9.15 -5.70 -23.57
N VAL A 490 -9.33 -4.67 -24.41
CA VAL A 490 -10.48 -3.76 -24.33
C VAL A 490 -11.77 -4.53 -24.57
N GLN A 491 -12.74 -4.38 -23.67
CA GLN A 491 -14.00 -5.10 -23.75
C GLN A 491 -14.93 -4.52 -24.81
N PRO A 492 -15.77 -5.34 -25.48
CA PRO A 492 -16.62 -4.88 -26.59
C PRO A 492 -17.57 -3.74 -26.19
N TRP A 493 -18.05 -3.74 -24.94
CA TRP A 493 -18.99 -2.74 -24.41
C TRP A 493 -18.33 -1.39 -24.06
N ASN A 494 -17.01 -1.24 -24.24
CA ASN A 494 -16.29 0.01 -24.04
C ASN A 494 -16.72 1.14 -25.00
N TYR A 495 -17.08 0.80 -26.23
CA TYR A 495 -17.43 1.76 -27.28
C TYR A 495 -18.95 1.88 -27.47
N SER A 496 -19.45 3.10 -27.66
CA SER A 496 -20.83 3.35 -28.14
C SER A 496 -21.03 2.81 -29.56
N PRO A 497 -22.27 2.54 -30.02
CA PRO A 497 -22.52 2.07 -31.39
C PRO A 497 -21.86 2.94 -32.48
N ASN A 498 -21.92 4.27 -32.33
CA ASN A 498 -21.29 5.21 -33.28
C ASN A 498 -19.75 5.15 -33.21
N GLN A 499 -19.18 5.00 -32.01
CA GLN A 499 -17.74 4.80 -31.85
C GLN A 499 -17.27 3.43 -32.33
N ARG A 500 -18.12 2.39 -32.26
CA ARG A 500 -17.81 1.08 -32.82
C ARG A 500 -17.73 1.14 -34.33
N ALA A 501 -18.65 1.85 -34.99
CA ALA A 501 -18.59 2.07 -36.44
C ALA A 501 -17.28 2.79 -36.84
N ALA A 502 -16.93 3.87 -36.13
CA ALA A 502 -15.68 4.61 -36.37
C ALA A 502 -14.40 3.83 -35.98
N ALA A 503 -14.48 2.89 -35.03
CA ALA A 503 -13.35 2.04 -34.64
C ALA A 503 -13.23 0.77 -35.52
N GLN A 504 -14.27 0.44 -36.28
CA GLN A 504 -14.31 -0.69 -37.22
C GLN A 504 -14.01 -0.26 -38.66
N GLU A 505 -14.01 1.04 -38.97
CA GLU A 505 -13.38 1.54 -40.19
C GLU A 505 -11.88 1.19 -40.11
N PRO A 506 -11.34 0.42 -41.09
CA PRO A 506 -9.92 0.14 -41.13
C PRO A 506 -9.20 1.48 -41.22
N ALA A 507 -8.37 1.78 -40.22
CA ALA A 507 -7.40 2.86 -40.34
C ALA A 507 -6.58 2.58 -41.61
N SER A 508 -6.34 3.61 -42.43
CA SER A 508 -5.40 3.46 -43.53
C SER A 508 -4.06 2.96 -42.98
N GLU A 509 -3.29 2.21 -43.77
CA GLU A 509 -1.95 1.75 -43.35
C GLU A 509 -1.12 2.93 -42.84
N ASP A 510 -1.24 4.11 -43.48
CA ASP A 510 -0.64 5.36 -43.04
C ASP A 510 -1.09 5.79 -41.62
N GLU A 511 -2.39 5.72 -41.28
CA GLU A 511 -2.87 6.10 -39.95
C GLU A 511 -2.47 5.10 -38.86
N ALA A 512 -2.36 3.81 -39.21
CA ALA A 512 -1.90 2.78 -38.29
C ALA A 512 -0.41 2.91 -38.00
N GLU A 513 0.39 3.10 -39.05
CA GLU A 513 1.84 3.31 -38.97
C GLU A 513 2.16 4.64 -38.25
N GLU A 514 1.39 5.71 -38.51
CA GLU A 514 1.54 7.01 -37.83
C GLU A 514 1.12 6.95 -36.34
N ARG A 515 0.17 6.08 -35.97
CA ARG A 515 -0.19 5.82 -34.56
C ARG A 515 0.88 5.01 -33.83
N GLU A 516 1.47 4.00 -34.47
CA GLU A 516 2.57 3.24 -33.90
C GLU A 516 3.84 4.06 -33.76
N THR A 517 4.18 4.88 -34.76
CA THR A 517 5.28 5.86 -34.65
C THR A 517 5.00 6.89 -33.57
N ALA A 518 3.78 7.41 -33.44
CA ALA A 518 3.44 8.34 -32.37
C ALA A 518 3.50 7.69 -30.98
N ALA A 519 3.03 6.46 -30.83
CA ALA A 519 3.10 5.75 -29.56
C ALA A 519 4.56 5.43 -29.17
N SER A 520 5.43 5.14 -30.14
CA SER A 520 6.85 4.85 -29.90
C SER A 520 7.73 6.09 -29.72
N SER A 521 7.46 7.22 -30.39
CA SER A 521 8.22 8.47 -30.21
C SER A 521 8.01 9.09 -28.82
N VAL A 522 6.81 8.97 -28.23
CA VAL A 522 6.59 9.40 -26.83
C VAL A 522 7.40 8.54 -25.85
N VAL A 523 7.72 7.28 -26.19
CA VAL A 523 8.57 6.40 -25.37
C VAL A 523 10.03 6.88 -25.39
N VAL A 524 10.47 7.43 -26.52
CA VAL A 524 11.84 7.95 -26.69
C VAL A 524 12.02 9.33 -26.04
N ASP A 525 11.06 10.23 -26.20
CA ASP A 525 11.18 11.60 -25.64
C ASP A 525 11.13 11.64 -24.10
N THR A 526 10.48 10.67 -23.46
CA THR A 526 10.52 10.57 -21.99
C THR A 526 11.86 10.04 -21.45
N ALA A 527 12.69 9.42 -22.29
CA ALA A 527 14.05 9.03 -21.96
C ALA A 527 15.09 10.13 -22.25
N SER A 528 14.84 11.03 -23.20
CA SER A 528 15.76 12.10 -23.61
C SER A 528 15.69 13.39 -22.77
N VAL A 529 14.62 13.59 -21.98
CA VAL A 529 14.45 14.79 -21.12
C VAL A 529 15.47 14.88 -19.96
N SER A 530 16.34 13.88 -19.76
CA SER A 530 17.44 13.98 -18.79
C SER A 530 18.69 14.73 -19.31
N GLN A 531 18.74 15.16 -20.57
CA GLN A 531 19.90 15.87 -21.12
C GLN A 531 19.46 16.98 -22.10
N GLN A 532 19.12 18.15 -21.56
CA GLN A 532 19.18 19.40 -22.33
C GLN A 532 20.15 20.35 -21.59
N PRO A 533 21.33 20.68 -22.16
CA PRO A 533 22.16 21.76 -21.65
C PRO A 533 21.49 23.11 -21.98
N PRO A 534 21.78 24.18 -21.23
CA PRO A 534 21.09 25.46 -21.39
C PRO A 534 21.46 26.11 -22.74
N GLU A 535 20.46 26.35 -23.58
CA GLU A 535 20.60 27.16 -24.78
C GLU A 535 20.85 28.63 -24.39
N THR A 536 22.04 29.12 -24.71
CA THR A 536 22.37 30.54 -24.67
C THR A 536 21.74 31.24 -25.89
N SER A 537 20.86 32.19 -25.59
CA SER A 537 20.25 33.08 -26.57
C SER A 537 21.30 33.91 -27.31
N SER A 538 21.39 33.77 -28.63
CA SER A 538 22.10 34.70 -29.50
C SER A 538 21.09 35.46 -30.38
N THR A 539 20.84 36.72 -30.04
CA THR A 539 20.21 37.70 -30.94
C THR A 539 21.26 38.71 -31.38
N THR A 540 21.79 38.47 -32.58
CA THR A 540 22.08 39.39 -33.68
C THR A 540 22.30 40.88 -33.34
N LYS A 541 23.51 41.39 -33.63
CA LYS A 541 23.81 42.32 -34.75
C LYS A 541 25.17 42.99 -34.55
N ALA A 542 25.99 42.93 -35.59
CA ALA A 542 27.22 43.69 -35.72
C ALA A 542 26.92 45.19 -35.86
N ALA A 543 27.66 46.02 -35.11
CA ALA A 543 27.99 47.39 -35.49
C ALA A 543 29.22 47.85 -34.68
N THR A 544 30.32 48.02 -35.40
CA THR A 544 31.57 48.67 -35.01
C THR A 544 31.32 50.15 -34.71
N MET A 545 31.77 50.68 -33.56
CA MET A 545 32.45 51.99 -33.45
C MET A 545 32.75 52.39 -31.99
N THR A 546 34.06 52.46 -31.69
CA THR A 546 34.81 53.56 -31.04
C THR A 546 34.37 54.18 -29.70
N THR A 547 35.30 54.02 -28.73
CA THR A 547 35.86 55.01 -27.76
C THR A 547 34.96 55.77 -26.77
N ALA A 548 35.36 55.59 -25.50
CA ALA A 548 35.56 56.62 -24.46
C ALA A 548 34.36 57.44 -23.99
N LEU A 549 33.78 57.06 -22.84
CA LEU A 549 33.95 57.72 -21.53
C LEU A 549 33.14 56.98 -20.45
#